data_AF-A0A3D1E3W9-F1
#
_entry.id   AF-A0A3D1E3W9-F1
#
_cell.length_a   1.000
_cell.length_b   1.000
_cell.length_c   1.000
_cell.angle_alpha   90.00
_cell.angle_beta   90.00
_cell.angle_gamma   90.00
#
_symmetry.space_group_name_H-M   'P 1'
#
loop_
_entity.id
_entity.type
_entity.pdbx_description
1 polymer ?
#
loop_
_entity_poly.entity_id
_entity_poly.type
_entity_poly.pdbx_seq_one_letter_code
_entity_poly.pdbx_strand_id
1 'polypeptide(L)'
;MFSHVVSLSSPETNAITGPDVRAPSPIAGGRAEAEAALAKIDLRAYAASRNHLDGAVTHLSPYIRHGILSLDEVRNHALATVADPKAAEKFIQELAWRDYWQRIYATYPDRIWQDVEPYKTGFDASEYEDDLPRDIANGATGVACIDQFVNMLADTGYLHNHARMYLA
;
A
#
# COMPACT_ATOMS: atom_id res chain seq x y z
N MET A 1 12.88 -13.69 51.13
CA MET A 1 12.89 -12.38 50.47
C MET A 1 14.09 -12.33 49.52
N PHE A 2 14.01 -13.07 48.41
CA PHE A 2 15.10 -13.17 47.43
C PHE A 2 14.73 -12.29 46.24
N SER A 3 15.45 -11.17 46.10
CA SER A 3 15.39 -10.30 44.94
C SER A 3 16.39 -10.83 43.91
N HIS A 4 15.90 -11.52 42.88
CA HIS A 4 16.69 -11.80 41.68
C HIS A 4 16.38 -10.71 40.67
N VAL A 5 17.32 -9.77 40.51
CA VAL A 5 17.34 -8.82 39.40
C VAL A 5 17.80 -9.59 38.17
N VAL A 6 16.87 -9.89 37.27
CA VAL A 6 17.18 -10.38 35.93
C VAL A 6 17.73 -9.20 35.13
N SER A 7 19.03 -9.20 34.89
CA SER A 7 19.66 -8.30 33.92
C SER A 7 19.19 -8.67 32.53
N LEU A 8 18.30 -7.87 31.95
CA LEU A 8 17.90 -7.99 30.54
C LEU A 8 19.08 -7.51 29.68
N SER A 9 19.86 -8.45 29.15
CA SER A 9 20.78 -8.19 28.05
C SER A 9 20.00 -7.70 26.84
N SER A 10 20.43 -6.57 26.26
CA SER A 10 19.88 -6.00 25.03
C SER A 10 19.77 -7.05 23.93
N PRO A 11 18.69 -7.07 23.12
CA PRO A 11 18.62 -7.98 21.99
C PRO A 11 19.69 -7.59 20.97
N GLU A 12 20.63 -8.50 20.72
CA GLU A 12 21.55 -8.41 19.61
C GLU A 12 20.75 -8.27 18.31
N THR A 13 21.04 -7.22 17.56
CA THR A 13 20.49 -6.97 16.22
C THR A 13 21.16 -7.97 15.28
N ASN A 14 20.60 -9.18 15.20
CA ASN A 14 20.99 -10.13 14.17
C ASN A 14 20.63 -9.52 12.80
N ALA A 15 21.64 -8.99 12.12
CA ALA A 15 21.54 -8.59 10.73
C ALA A 15 21.09 -9.81 9.92
N ILE A 16 19.92 -9.71 9.29
CA ILE A 16 19.47 -10.69 8.31
C ILE A 16 20.46 -10.55 7.15
N THR A 17 21.35 -11.52 6.93
CA THR A 17 22.32 -11.49 5.82
C THR A 17 22.11 -12.70 4.92
N GLY A 18 21.16 -12.57 3.98
CA GLY A 18 21.03 -13.37 2.77
C GLY A 18 21.23 -12.51 1.52
N PRO A 19 21.36 -13.10 0.32
CA PRO A 19 21.63 -12.40 -0.94
C PRO A 19 20.49 -11.48 -1.42
N ASP A 20 19.37 -11.41 -0.68
CA ASP A 20 18.17 -10.63 -0.99
C ASP A 20 17.65 -9.90 0.27
N VAL A 21 18.55 -9.21 0.99
CA VAL A 21 18.14 -8.41 2.16
C VAL A 21 18.02 -6.96 1.70
N ARG A 22 16.82 -6.62 1.23
CA ARG A 22 16.44 -5.22 1.08
C ARG A 22 16.25 -4.60 2.46
N ALA A 23 16.61 -3.32 2.57
CA ALA A 23 16.39 -2.58 3.80
C ALA A 23 14.88 -2.58 4.13
N PRO A 24 14.50 -2.51 5.42
CA PRO A 24 13.12 -2.29 5.79
C PRO A 24 12.55 -1.04 5.11
N SER A 25 11.25 -1.06 4.81
CA SER A 25 10.57 0.09 4.22
C SER A 25 10.89 1.38 5.00
N PRO A 26 11.16 2.50 4.32
CA PRO A 26 11.41 3.79 4.96
C PRO A 26 10.13 4.39 5.56
N ILE A 27 8.96 3.77 5.34
CA ILE A 27 7.69 4.24 5.91
C ILE A 27 7.70 3.98 7.42
N ALA A 28 7.80 5.05 8.19
CA ALA A 28 7.73 4.99 9.63
C ALA A 28 6.32 4.56 10.08
N GLY A 29 6.25 3.55 10.95
CA GLY A 29 5.01 3.08 11.54
C GLY A 29 4.57 3.88 12.76
N GLY A 30 3.40 3.55 13.29
CA GLY A 30 2.90 4.10 14.55
C GLY A 30 1.88 5.24 14.39
N ARG A 31 1.17 5.52 15.48
CA ARG A 31 0.05 6.46 15.50
C ARG A 31 0.47 7.90 15.20
N ALA A 32 1.59 8.35 15.76
CA ALA A 32 2.09 9.71 15.55
C ALA A 32 2.39 10.00 14.07
N GLU A 33 3.04 9.07 13.38
CA GLU A 33 3.33 9.20 11.95
C GLU A 33 2.07 9.14 11.10
N ALA A 34 1.11 8.30 11.50
CA ALA A 34 -0.19 8.22 10.84
C ALA A 34 -0.99 9.54 10.96
N GLU A 35 -1.01 10.16 12.14
CA GLU A 35 -1.65 11.46 12.36
C GLU A 35 -0.93 12.59 11.63
N ALA A 36 0.40 12.56 11.60
CA ALA A 36 1.20 13.51 10.83
C ALA A 36 0.95 13.40 9.32
N ALA A 37 0.76 12.19 8.79
CA ALA A 37 0.36 11.97 7.41
C ALA A 37 -1.09 12.44 7.15
N LEU A 38 -2.00 12.14 8.06
CA LEU A 38 -3.42 12.54 7.97
C LEU A 38 -3.56 14.07 7.92
N ALA A 39 -2.83 14.79 8.77
CA ALA A 39 -2.85 16.25 8.83
C ALA A 39 -2.31 16.96 7.58
N LYS A 40 -1.57 16.24 6.72
CA LYS A 40 -0.98 16.78 5.47
C LYS A 40 -1.90 16.63 4.26
N ILE A 41 -3.07 16.02 4.40
CA ILE A 41 -3.95 15.82 3.24
C ILE A 41 -4.40 17.16 2.67
N ASP A 42 -4.17 17.34 1.37
CA ASP A 42 -4.78 18.40 0.57
C ASP A 42 -5.79 17.78 -0.40
N LEU A 43 -7.08 17.87 -0.05
CA LEU A 43 -8.17 17.30 -0.86
C LEU A 43 -8.34 17.99 -2.21
N ARG A 44 -7.99 19.27 -2.33
CA ARG A 44 -8.09 20.01 -3.59
C ARG A 44 -7.02 19.53 -4.57
N ALA A 45 -5.76 19.47 -4.10
CA ALA A 45 -4.66 18.95 -4.90
C ALA A 45 -4.89 17.48 -5.26
N TYR A 46 -5.38 16.67 -4.30
CA TYR A 46 -5.74 15.27 -4.52
C TYR A 46 -6.77 15.13 -5.65
N ALA A 47 -7.88 15.86 -5.56
CA ALA A 47 -8.95 15.81 -6.56
C ALA A 47 -8.50 16.21 -7.97
N ALA A 48 -7.48 17.07 -8.07
CA ALA A 48 -6.93 17.58 -9.33
C ALA A 48 -5.85 16.66 -9.94
N SER A 49 -5.09 15.92 -9.12
CA SER A 49 -3.84 15.30 -9.58
C SER A 49 -3.64 13.83 -9.20
N ARG A 50 -4.54 13.19 -8.43
CA ARG A 50 -4.39 11.81 -7.91
C ARG A 50 -4.07 10.70 -8.93
N ASN A 51 -4.20 10.96 -10.23
CA ASN A 51 -3.90 10.00 -11.30
C ASN A 51 -2.54 10.25 -11.98
N HIS A 52 -1.88 11.37 -11.67
CA HIS A 52 -0.53 11.65 -12.11
C HIS A 52 0.46 10.96 -11.16
N LEU A 53 1.54 10.40 -11.70
CA LEU A 53 2.54 9.66 -10.91
C LEU A 53 3.24 10.55 -9.86
N ASP A 54 3.31 11.85 -10.11
CA ASP A 54 3.84 12.92 -9.25
C ASP A 54 2.72 13.73 -8.56
N GLY A 55 1.48 13.28 -8.65
CA GLY A 55 0.31 13.94 -8.10
C GLY A 55 0.18 13.83 -6.58
N ALA A 56 -0.71 14.63 -6.01
CA ALA A 56 -1.01 14.59 -4.59
C ALA A 56 -1.71 13.28 -4.22
N VAL A 57 -1.11 12.54 -3.28
CA VAL A 57 -1.65 11.33 -2.66
C VAL A 57 -1.44 11.38 -1.15
N THR A 58 -2.20 10.58 -0.40
CA THR A 58 -2.25 10.69 1.07
C THR A 58 -1.22 9.82 1.79
N HIS A 59 -0.67 8.80 1.11
CA HIS A 59 0.18 7.78 1.72
C HIS A 59 -0.41 7.11 2.97
N LEU A 60 -1.74 7.09 3.13
CA LEU A 60 -2.40 6.52 4.32
C LEU A 60 -2.63 5.00 4.24
N SER A 61 -2.45 4.40 3.07
CA SER A 61 -2.69 2.96 2.87
C SER A 61 -2.00 2.03 3.88
N PRO A 62 -0.70 2.19 4.25
CA PRO A 62 -0.09 1.34 5.27
C PRO A 62 -0.76 1.50 6.64
N TYR A 63 -1.06 2.72 7.09
CA TYR A 63 -1.69 2.96 8.39
C TYR A 63 -3.11 2.38 8.46
N ILE A 64 -3.86 2.49 7.37
CA ILE A 64 -5.19 1.88 7.24
C ILE A 64 -5.10 0.35 7.20
N ARG A 65 -4.13 -0.21 6.46
CA ARG A 65 -3.93 -1.67 6.35
C ARG A 65 -3.66 -2.32 7.70
N HIS A 66 -2.90 -1.65 8.55
CA HIS A 66 -2.52 -2.13 9.88
C HIS A 66 -3.48 -1.69 10.99
N GLY A 67 -4.59 -1.01 10.67
CA GLY A 67 -5.59 -0.59 11.66
C GLY A 67 -5.13 0.54 12.59
N ILE A 68 -4.04 1.23 12.26
CA ILE A 68 -3.54 2.39 13.03
C ILE A 68 -4.51 3.58 12.86
N LEU A 69 -5.10 3.69 11.67
CA LEU A 69 -6.21 4.59 11.36
C LEU A 69 -7.39 3.76 10.83
N SER A 70 -8.58 4.02 11.35
CA SER A 70 -9.82 3.51 10.79
C SER A 70 -10.29 4.35 9.61
N LEU A 71 -11.10 3.75 8.72
CA LEU A 71 -11.72 4.49 7.61
C LEU A 71 -12.65 5.62 8.10
N ASP A 72 -13.30 5.42 9.25
CA ASP A 72 -14.19 6.41 9.85
C ASP A 72 -13.43 7.65 10.33
N GLU A 73 -12.30 7.45 11.04
CA GLU A 73 -11.39 8.53 11.45
C GLU A 73 -10.91 9.35 10.24
N VAL A 74 -10.45 8.66 9.18
CA VAL A 74 -9.93 9.31 7.97
C VAL A 74 -11.04 10.09 7.24
N ARG A 75 -12.24 9.51 7.12
CA ARG A 75 -13.41 10.18 6.50
C ARG A 75 -13.82 11.42 7.30
N ASN A 76 -13.95 11.30 8.62
CA ASN A 76 -14.39 12.40 9.47
C ASN A 76 -13.37 13.54 9.48
N HIS A 77 -12.08 13.23 9.48
CA HIS A 77 -11.02 14.22 9.33
C HIS A 77 -11.17 14.96 7.99
N ALA A 78 -11.27 14.24 6.87
CA ALA A 78 -11.43 14.85 5.55
C ALA A 78 -12.65 15.79 5.48
N LEU A 79 -13.80 15.36 6.00
CA LEU A 79 -15.02 16.19 6.05
C LEU A 79 -14.87 17.43 6.94
N ALA A 80 -14.13 17.34 8.05
CA ALA A 80 -13.90 18.47 8.94
C ALA A 80 -12.95 19.53 8.34
N THR A 81 -12.11 19.15 7.37
CA THR A 81 -11.16 20.07 6.71
C THR A 81 -11.75 20.89 5.56
N VAL A 82 -13.00 20.64 5.18
CA VAL A 82 -13.66 21.32 4.04
C VAL A 82 -14.96 21.98 4.47
N ALA A 83 -15.27 23.13 3.86
CA ALA A 83 -16.54 23.82 4.10
C ALA A 83 -17.72 23.16 3.35
N ASP A 84 -17.48 22.65 2.15
CA ASP A 84 -18.44 21.89 1.34
C ASP A 84 -18.03 20.41 1.31
N PRO A 85 -18.85 19.48 1.82
CA PRO A 85 -18.58 18.04 1.75
C PRO A 85 -18.28 17.52 0.34
N LYS A 86 -18.81 18.15 -0.72
CA LYS A 86 -18.52 17.75 -2.10
C LYS A 86 -17.04 17.88 -2.45
N ALA A 87 -16.30 18.78 -1.79
CA ALA A 87 -14.87 18.91 -2.01
C ALA A 87 -14.08 17.65 -1.57
N ALA A 88 -14.65 16.83 -0.68
CA ALA A 88 -14.05 15.58 -0.23
C ALA A 88 -14.55 14.35 -1.01
N GLU A 89 -15.51 14.51 -1.93
CA GLU A 89 -16.23 13.40 -2.58
C GLU A 89 -15.29 12.39 -3.24
N LYS A 90 -14.36 12.86 -4.09
CA LYS A 90 -13.39 11.99 -4.77
C LYS A 90 -12.53 11.20 -3.79
N PHE A 91 -12.14 11.80 -2.68
CA PHE A 91 -11.33 11.11 -1.67
C PHE A 91 -12.16 10.05 -0.92
N ILE A 92 -13.40 10.39 -0.55
CA ILE A 92 -14.33 9.47 0.12
C ILE A 92 -14.67 8.27 -0.78
N GLN A 93 -14.82 8.46 -2.09
CA GLN A 93 -15.03 7.37 -3.04
C GLN A 93 -13.88 6.34 -3.00
N GLU A 94 -12.64 6.76 -2.81
CA GLU A 94 -11.49 5.85 -2.70
C GLU A 94 -11.47 5.09 -1.37
N LEU A 95 -11.92 5.72 -0.28
CA LEU A 95 -12.16 5.02 0.98
C LEU A 95 -13.31 4.00 0.84
N ALA A 96 -14.36 4.35 0.09
CA ALA A 96 -15.47 3.44 -0.20
C ALA A 96 -15.01 2.24 -1.05
N TRP A 97 -14.11 2.43 -2.01
CA TRP A 97 -13.48 1.32 -2.75
C TRP A 97 -12.76 0.34 -1.81
N ARG A 98 -11.98 0.87 -0.85
CA ARG A 98 -11.31 0.04 0.17
C ARG A 98 -12.33 -0.75 1.00
N ASP A 99 -13.40 -0.11 1.46
CA ASP A 99 -14.47 -0.76 2.25
C ASP A 99 -15.21 -1.83 1.42
N TYR A 100 -15.57 -1.51 0.17
CA TYR A 100 -16.24 -2.41 -0.75
C TYR A 100 -15.48 -3.73 -0.92
N TRP A 101 -14.19 -3.69 -1.23
CA TRP A 101 -13.39 -4.91 -1.42
C TRP A 101 -13.21 -5.72 -0.13
N GLN A 102 -13.15 -5.07 1.04
CA GLN A 102 -13.16 -5.79 2.31
C GLN A 102 -14.49 -6.51 2.57
N ARG A 103 -15.62 -5.88 2.24
CA ARG A 103 -16.95 -6.50 2.36
C ARG A 103 -17.12 -7.66 1.39
N ILE A 104 -16.64 -7.52 0.16
CA ILE A 104 -16.65 -8.62 -0.82
C ILE A 104 -15.86 -9.81 -0.29
N TYR A 105 -14.65 -9.60 0.22
CA TYR A 105 -13.85 -10.67 0.81
C TYR A 105 -14.55 -11.31 2.04
N ALA A 106 -15.12 -10.50 2.93
CA ALA A 106 -15.83 -11.01 4.10
C ALA A 106 -17.09 -11.82 3.74
N THR A 107 -17.77 -11.46 2.64
CA THR A 107 -18.99 -12.14 2.17
C THR A 107 -18.66 -13.39 1.37
N TYR A 108 -17.56 -13.37 0.62
CA TYR A 108 -17.15 -14.45 -0.30
C TYR A 108 -15.66 -14.77 -0.15
N PRO A 109 -15.24 -15.36 0.98
CA PRO A 109 -13.81 -15.58 1.27
C PRO A 109 -13.12 -16.47 0.23
N ASP A 110 -13.85 -17.44 -0.33
CA ASP A 110 -13.30 -18.40 -1.29
C ASP A 110 -13.10 -17.81 -2.70
N ARG A 111 -13.71 -16.66 -3.00
CA ARG A 111 -13.54 -16.00 -4.31
C ARG A 111 -12.14 -15.44 -4.53
N ILE A 112 -11.32 -15.31 -3.48
CA ILE A 112 -9.93 -14.88 -3.63
C ILE A 112 -9.09 -15.87 -4.45
N TRP A 113 -9.53 -17.12 -4.55
CA TRP A 113 -8.88 -18.20 -5.29
C TRP A 113 -9.47 -18.41 -6.69
N GLN A 114 -10.33 -17.50 -7.14
CA GLN A 114 -11.03 -17.60 -8.41
C GLN A 114 -10.85 -16.31 -9.18
N ASP A 115 -10.56 -16.44 -10.48
CA ASP A 115 -10.47 -15.29 -11.36
C ASP A 115 -11.82 -14.56 -11.41
N VAL A 116 -11.78 -13.24 -11.21
CA VAL A 116 -12.99 -12.39 -11.28
C VAL A 116 -13.48 -12.25 -12.72
N GLU A 117 -12.55 -12.22 -13.68
CA GLU A 117 -12.80 -12.19 -15.12
C GLU A 117 -11.79 -13.08 -15.85
N PRO A 118 -12.14 -13.61 -17.04
CA PRO A 118 -11.17 -14.29 -17.90
C PRO A 118 -10.00 -13.38 -18.32
N TYR A 119 -8.87 -13.99 -18.65
CA TYR A 119 -7.65 -13.31 -19.07
C TYR A 119 -7.88 -12.58 -20.39
N LYS A 120 -7.48 -11.30 -20.45
CA LYS A 120 -7.65 -10.44 -21.65
C LYS A 120 -6.43 -10.42 -22.56
N THR A 121 -5.53 -11.38 -22.39
CA THR A 121 -4.25 -11.48 -23.11
C THR A 121 -4.32 -12.40 -24.32
N GLY A 122 -5.39 -13.20 -24.44
CA GLY A 122 -5.50 -14.27 -25.44
C GLY A 122 -4.80 -15.58 -25.04
N PHE A 123 -4.35 -15.68 -23.78
CA PHE A 123 -3.75 -16.88 -23.21
C PHE A 123 -4.58 -17.35 -22.00
N ASP A 124 -4.69 -18.66 -21.82
CA ASP A 124 -5.28 -19.29 -20.65
C ASP A 124 -4.29 -19.32 -19.48
N ALA A 125 -4.80 -19.43 -18.24
CA ALA A 125 -3.98 -19.47 -17.03
C ALA A 125 -2.89 -20.55 -17.06
N SER A 126 -3.17 -21.70 -17.68
CA SER A 126 -2.22 -22.82 -17.82
C SER A 126 -1.06 -22.55 -18.78
N GLU A 127 -1.10 -21.46 -19.55
CA GLU A 127 -0.02 -21.06 -20.46
C GLU A 127 1.00 -20.13 -19.80
N TYR A 128 0.72 -19.67 -18.59
CA TYR A 128 1.64 -18.88 -17.79
C TYR A 128 2.52 -19.78 -16.91
N GLU A 129 3.76 -19.35 -16.71
CA GLU A 129 4.64 -19.95 -15.71
C GLU A 129 4.20 -19.56 -14.30
N ASP A 130 4.34 -20.49 -13.35
CA ASP A 130 4.02 -20.25 -11.94
C ASP A 130 5.02 -19.27 -11.28
N ASP A 131 6.27 -19.25 -11.78
CA ASP A 131 7.35 -18.44 -11.26
C ASP A 131 7.44 -17.08 -11.97
N LEU A 132 7.62 -16.01 -11.19
CA LEU A 132 7.86 -14.68 -11.74
C LEU A 132 9.19 -14.63 -12.51
N PRO A 133 9.20 -14.19 -13.79
CA PRO A 133 10.43 -14.03 -14.56
C PRO A 133 11.49 -13.18 -13.83
N ARG A 134 12.76 -13.60 -13.94
CA ARG A 134 13.87 -12.98 -13.19
C ARG A 134 14.13 -11.53 -13.60
N ASP A 135 13.92 -11.19 -14.85
CA ASP A 135 14.04 -9.82 -15.35
C ASP A 135 12.98 -8.91 -14.71
N ILE A 136 11.73 -9.38 -14.57
CA ILE A 136 10.68 -8.66 -13.84
C ILE A 136 11.03 -8.57 -12.36
N ALA A 137 11.43 -9.67 -11.71
CA ALA A 137 11.78 -9.69 -10.28
C ALA A 137 12.93 -8.72 -9.91
N ASN A 138 13.88 -8.54 -10.83
CA ASN A 138 15.04 -7.67 -10.66
C ASN A 138 14.85 -6.26 -11.22
N GLY A 139 13.69 -5.95 -11.82
CA GLY A 139 13.47 -4.65 -12.47
C GLY A 139 14.46 -4.40 -13.61
N ALA A 140 14.70 -5.40 -14.44
CA ALA A 140 15.65 -5.41 -15.56
C ALA A 140 14.99 -5.89 -16.87
N THR A 141 13.73 -5.51 -17.07
CA THR A 141 12.93 -5.83 -18.26
C THR A 141 13.37 -5.04 -19.50
N GLY A 142 14.10 -3.94 -19.31
CA GLY A 142 14.46 -3.00 -20.37
C GLY A 142 13.37 -1.95 -20.66
N VAL A 143 12.23 -2.03 -19.97
CA VAL A 143 11.18 -1.02 -20.02
C VAL A 143 11.32 -0.09 -18.81
N ALA A 144 11.84 1.10 -19.05
CA ALA A 144 12.27 2.03 -17.99
C ALA A 144 11.23 2.29 -16.89
N CYS A 145 9.94 2.43 -17.25
CA CYS A 145 8.89 2.67 -16.25
C CYS A 145 8.60 1.42 -15.39
N ILE A 146 8.60 0.23 -15.99
CA ILE A 146 8.37 -1.04 -15.28
C ILE A 146 9.54 -1.32 -14.34
N ASP A 147 10.76 -1.17 -14.84
CA ASP A 147 11.98 -1.33 -14.06
C ASP A 147 12.01 -0.37 -12.86
N GLN A 148 11.59 0.89 -13.05
CA GLN A 148 11.46 1.85 -11.96
C GLN A 148 10.38 1.44 -10.95
N PHE A 149 9.21 0.95 -11.39
CA PHE A 149 8.14 0.54 -10.48
C PHE A 149 8.53 -0.68 -9.66
N VAL A 150 9.17 -1.69 -10.27
CA VAL A 150 9.68 -2.84 -9.53
C VAL A 150 10.66 -2.40 -8.45
N ASN A 151 11.65 -1.57 -8.81
CA ASN A 151 12.64 -1.07 -7.86
C ASN A 151 12.02 -0.17 -6.77
N MET A 152 11.00 0.62 -7.08
CA MET A 152 10.30 1.41 -6.08
C MET A 152 9.52 0.53 -5.09
N LEU A 153 8.81 -0.49 -5.58
CA LEU A 153 8.10 -1.44 -4.73
C LEU A 153 9.07 -2.21 -3.83
N ALA A 154 10.17 -2.67 -4.43
CA ALA A 154 11.28 -3.34 -3.79
C ALA A 154 11.87 -2.56 -2.62
N ASP A 155 12.26 -1.31 -2.87
CA ASP A 155 13.04 -0.50 -1.93
C ASP A 155 12.15 0.19 -0.88
N THR A 156 10.90 0.50 -1.25
CA THR A 156 10.02 1.32 -0.39
C THR A 156 8.81 0.58 0.15
N GLY A 157 8.40 -0.52 -0.49
CA GLY A 157 7.13 -1.19 -0.20
C GLY A 157 5.89 -0.41 -0.65
N TYR A 158 6.05 0.65 -1.45
CA TYR A 158 4.97 1.51 -1.91
C TYR A 158 4.98 1.68 -3.43
N LEU A 159 3.79 1.69 -4.02
CA LEU A 159 3.54 2.13 -5.39
C LEU A 159 2.31 3.04 -5.44
N HIS A 160 2.38 4.06 -6.30
CA HIS A 160 1.22 4.85 -6.71
C HIS A 160 0.16 3.95 -7.36
N ASN A 161 -1.14 4.25 -7.19
CA ASN A 161 -2.21 3.39 -7.71
C ASN A 161 -2.09 3.15 -9.23
N HIS A 162 -1.82 4.20 -9.99
CA HIS A 162 -1.66 4.10 -11.44
C HIS A 162 -0.43 3.23 -11.84
N ALA A 163 0.67 3.29 -11.08
CA ALA A 163 1.83 2.44 -11.32
C ALA A 163 1.50 0.96 -11.08
N ARG A 164 0.65 0.65 -10.09
CA ARG A 164 0.16 -0.72 -9.86
C ARG A 164 -0.65 -1.23 -11.04
N MET A 165 -1.50 -0.39 -11.62
CA MET A 165 -2.30 -0.75 -12.79
C MET A 165 -1.47 -0.98 -14.05
N TYR A 166 -0.27 -0.39 -14.15
CA TYR A 166 0.65 -0.67 -15.25
C TYR A 166 1.51 -1.92 -15.01
N LEU A 167 1.80 -2.23 -13.75
CA LEU A 167 2.66 -3.36 -13.38
C LEU A 167 1.90 -4.70 -13.30
N ALA A 168 0.63 -4.67 -12.89
CA ALA A 168 -0.20 -5.83 -12.59
C ALA A 168 -0.98 -6.38 -13.79
#